data_AF-S3XG34-F1
#
_entry.id   AF-S3XG34-F1
#
_cell.length_a   1.000
_cell.length_b   1.000
_cell.length_c   1.000
_cell.angle_alpha   90.00
_cell.angle_beta   90.00
_cell.angle_gamma   90.00
#
_symmetry.space_group_name_H-M   'P 1'
#
loop_
_entity.id
_entity.type
_entity.pdbx_description
1 polymer ?
#
loop_
_entity_poly.entity_id
_entity_poly.type
_entity_poly.pdbx_seq_one_letter_code
_entity_poly.pdbx_strand_id
1 'polypeptide(L)'
;MSPVDFRVVRRGYDPDEVNRAIAQRDDQLARAKAELARIVDDAANSSGEGAQKDKQIADLMGRIDMLEETLAEARQAQPKSPTFDDLGARVAEILNLASDEADDIVEQSREEAAKLLEEAKEKASNIAADAKAKAEKTVKKANAEAEHTMQVATEEAEEILEQAKADAATRREEAEGIYEAQRAKAAQAAADFEQSMAARRAEAVEELDATISKKRQEIEVAEERVIAANTEADETLRLANQQADQLVRDAENQANSMIVEAKSRAERSRQNAEREVAAATARRDSITAQLANVRQMLATLSDPQAAMGEVPRTAKEWVGEPGEDGLDILPVETVEEVPSGRKASQ
;
A
#
# COMPACT_ATOMS: atom_id res chain seq x y z
N MET A 1 15.69 -42.87 77.55
CA MET A 1 16.48 -42.68 76.33
C MET A 1 15.82 -43.46 75.21
N SER A 2 15.11 -42.77 74.31
CA SER A 2 14.57 -43.42 73.11
C SER A 2 15.73 -43.69 72.13
N PRO A 3 15.81 -44.88 71.50
CA PRO A 3 16.84 -45.14 70.50
C PRO A 3 16.65 -44.19 69.32
N VAL A 4 17.72 -43.49 68.93
CA VAL A 4 17.74 -42.65 67.73
C VAL A 4 18.09 -43.56 66.56
N ASP A 5 17.16 -43.73 65.63
CA ASP A 5 17.34 -44.55 64.45
C ASP A 5 17.80 -43.64 63.29
N PHE A 6 18.92 -43.97 62.66
CA PHE A 6 19.53 -43.13 61.62
C PHE A 6 19.32 -43.75 60.24
N ARG A 7 19.05 -42.94 59.22
CA ARG A 7 18.89 -43.41 57.85
C ARG A 7 20.20 -43.99 57.30
N VAL A 8 20.14 -45.20 56.76
CA VAL A 8 21.29 -45.88 56.14
C VAL A 8 21.32 -45.61 54.63
N VAL A 9 22.44 -45.07 54.15
CA VAL A 9 22.78 -44.87 52.73
C VAL A 9 23.79 -45.94 52.30
N ARG A 10 24.01 -46.14 50.99
CA ARG A 10 24.76 -47.28 50.39
C ARG A 10 26.14 -47.63 51.00
N ARG A 11 26.75 -46.78 51.82
CA ARG A 11 28.00 -47.02 52.55
C ARG A 11 28.02 -46.49 54.00
N GLY A 12 26.88 -46.43 54.70
CA GLY A 12 26.83 -46.06 56.13
C GLY A 12 25.64 -45.18 56.49
N TYR A 13 25.63 -44.62 57.70
CA TYR A 13 24.60 -43.67 58.15
C TYR A 13 24.75 -42.31 57.46
N ASP A 14 23.64 -41.59 57.28
CA ASP A 14 23.61 -40.24 56.72
C ASP A 14 24.40 -39.26 57.62
N PRO A 15 25.54 -38.69 57.15
CA PRO A 15 26.36 -37.80 57.95
C PRO A 15 25.63 -36.54 58.43
N ASP A 16 24.69 -36.01 57.66
CA ASP A 16 23.96 -34.79 58.03
C ASP A 16 22.95 -35.07 59.15
N GLU A 17 22.36 -36.26 59.16
CA GLU A 17 21.45 -36.69 60.23
C GLU A 17 22.20 -36.97 61.54
N VAL A 18 23.38 -37.61 61.44
CA VAL A 18 24.26 -37.85 62.58
C VAL A 18 24.78 -36.54 63.16
N ASN A 19 25.23 -35.59 62.32
CA ASN A 19 25.70 -34.29 62.77
C ASN A 19 24.59 -33.47 63.46
N ARG A 20 23.35 -33.50 62.93
CA ARG A 20 22.20 -32.88 63.59
C ARG A 20 21.90 -33.52 64.96
N ALA A 21 21.99 -34.84 65.07
CA ALA A 21 21.76 -35.54 66.34
C ALA A 21 22.88 -35.27 67.37
N ILE A 22 24.13 -35.17 66.92
CA ILE A 22 25.27 -34.77 67.76
C ILE A 22 25.07 -33.34 68.26
N ALA A 23 24.77 -32.38 67.37
CA ALA A 23 24.50 -30.99 67.75
C ALA A 23 23.33 -30.89 68.73
N GLN A 24 22.27 -31.67 68.52
CA GLN A 24 21.12 -31.72 69.44
C GLN A 24 21.50 -32.31 70.81
N ARG A 25 22.36 -33.33 70.85
CA ARG A 25 22.88 -33.93 72.10
C ARG A 25 23.81 -32.96 72.84
N ASP A 26 24.65 -32.23 72.12
CA ASP A 26 25.55 -31.22 72.67
C ASP A 26 24.76 -30.04 73.25
N ASP A 27 23.72 -29.57 72.56
CA ASP A 27 22.78 -28.57 73.08
C ASP A 27 22.05 -29.06 74.33
N GLN A 28 21.62 -30.32 74.36
CA GLN A 28 21.00 -30.92 75.54
C GLN A 28 21.98 -31.01 76.72
N LEU A 29 23.24 -31.38 76.46
CA LEU A 29 24.29 -31.44 77.47
C LEU A 29 24.65 -30.05 78.00
N ALA A 30 24.72 -29.04 77.13
CA ALA A 30 24.96 -27.66 77.52
C ALA A 30 23.82 -27.11 78.40
N ARG A 31 22.57 -27.40 78.05
CA ARG A 31 21.39 -27.04 78.86
C ARG A 31 21.41 -27.73 80.23
N ALA A 32 21.69 -29.03 80.28
CA ALA A 32 21.77 -29.77 81.53
C ALA A 32 22.90 -29.27 82.45
N LYS A 33 24.05 -28.89 81.88
CA LYS A 33 25.15 -28.28 82.63
C LYS A 33 24.79 -26.91 83.18
N ALA A 34 24.11 -26.07 82.40
CA ALA A 34 23.65 -24.76 82.85
C ALA A 34 22.59 -24.87 83.97
N GLU A 35 21.69 -25.85 83.87
CA GLU A 35 20.70 -26.14 84.91
C GLU A 35 21.36 -26.64 86.20
N LEU A 36 22.34 -27.54 86.11
CA LEU A 36 23.10 -28.00 87.27
C LEU A 36 23.85 -26.86 87.96
N ALA A 37 24.48 -25.96 87.20
CA ALA A 37 25.16 -24.79 87.75
C ALA A 37 24.20 -23.89 88.55
N ARG A 38 23.00 -23.63 88.00
CA ARG A 38 21.96 -22.88 88.71
C ARG A 38 21.53 -23.55 90.02
N ILE A 39 21.28 -24.86 89.99
CA ILE A 39 20.87 -25.61 91.20
C ILE A 39 21.96 -25.54 92.28
N VAL A 40 23.24 -25.59 91.90
CA VAL A 40 24.37 -25.48 92.85
C VAL A 40 24.44 -24.07 93.45
N ASP A 41 24.26 -23.03 92.63
CA ASP A 41 24.26 -21.64 93.11
C ASP A 41 23.06 -21.38 94.06
N ASP A 42 21.87 -21.88 93.72
CA ASP A 42 20.67 -21.78 94.57
C ASP A 42 20.83 -22.54 95.90
N ALA A 43 21.47 -23.70 95.87
CA ALA A 43 21.79 -24.48 97.07
C ALA A 43 22.82 -23.76 97.96
N ALA A 44 23.83 -23.11 97.37
CA ALA A 44 24.80 -22.31 98.11
C ALA A 44 24.15 -21.09 98.76
N ASN A 45 23.27 -20.39 98.03
CA ASN A 45 22.55 -19.22 98.55
C ASN A 45 21.62 -19.59 99.70
N SER A 46 20.81 -20.64 99.54
CA SER A 46 19.89 -21.12 100.59
C SER A 46 20.63 -21.61 101.84
N SER A 47 21.79 -22.25 101.69
CA SER A 47 22.64 -22.62 102.83
C SER A 47 23.21 -21.38 103.56
N GLY A 48 23.57 -20.33 102.82
CA GLY A 48 24.01 -19.06 103.39
C GLY A 48 22.92 -18.37 104.22
N GLU A 49 21.69 -18.34 103.70
CA GLU A 49 20.52 -17.82 104.42
C GLU A 49 20.22 -18.61 105.70
N GLY A 50 20.35 -19.94 105.66
CA GLY A 50 20.18 -20.81 106.84
C GLY A 50 21.16 -20.44 107.96
N ALA A 51 22.45 -20.34 107.63
CA ALA A 51 23.48 -19.97 108.61
C ALA A 51 23.29 -18.55 109.18
N GLN A 52 22.70 -17.63 108.40
CA GLN A 52 22.41 -16.28 108.86
C GLN A 52 21.22 -16.25 109.82
N LYS A 53 20.17 -17.04 109.56
CA LYS A 53 19.02 -17.20 110.46
C LYS A 53 19.42 -17.85 111.79
N ASP A 54 20.29 -18.85 111.77
CA ASP A 54 20.78 -19.49 113.00
C ASP A 54 21.56 -18.52 113.90
N LYS A 55 22.37 -17.64 113.31
CA LYS A 55 23.05 -16.56 114.06
C LYS A 55 22.06 -15.58 114.70
N GLN A 56 21.00 -15.20 113.96
CA GLN A 56 19.96 -14.31 114.49
C GLN A 56 19.20 -14.96 115.67
N ILE A 57 18.91 -16.26 115.58
CA ILE A 57 18.26 -17.00 116.67
C ILE A 57 19.16 -17.00 117.92
N ALA A 58 20.46 -17.28 117.77
CA ALA A 58 21.39 -17.26 118.88
C ALA A 58 21.51 -15.88 119.56
N ASP A 59 21.54 -14.80 118.77
CA ASP A 59 21.58 -13.42 119.29
C ASP A 59 20.29 -13.05 120.03
N LEU A 60 19.13 -13.42 119.48
CA LEU A 60 17.83 -13.20 120.11
C LEU A 60 17.69 -13.99 121.42
N MET A 61 18.18 -15.23 121.48
CA MET A 61 18.18 -16.01 122.71
C MET A 61 19.06 -15.37 123.79
N GLY A 62 20.26 -14.89 123.44
CA GLY A 62 21.12 -14.16 124.39
C GLY A 62 20.49 -12.86 124.89
N ARG A 63 19.72 -12.16 124.05
CA ARG A 63 18.94 -10.97 124.46
C ARG A 63 17.79 -11.32 125.39
N ILE A 64 17.11 -12.45 125.16
CA ILE A 64 16.05 -12.92 126.06
C ILE A 64 16.62 -13.23 127.45
N ASP A 65 17.74 -13.95 127.52
CA ASP A 65 18.39 -14.28 128.80
C ASP A 65 18.79 -13.00 129.57
N MET A 66 19.37 -12.00 128.88
CA MET A 66 19.69 -10.69 129.49
C MET A 66 18.44 -9.92 129.95
N LEU A 67 17.35 -9.98 129.18
CA LEU A 67 16.09 -9.33 129.54
C LEU A 67 15.41 -10.02 130.73
N GLU A 68 15.51 -11.34 130.83
CA GLU A 68 14.99 -12.08 131.99
C GLU A 68 15.78 -11.77 133.26
N GLU A 69 17.12 -11.64 133.17
CA GLU A 69 17.98 -11.24 134.30
C GLU A 69 17.66 -9.81 134.77
N THR A 70 17.58 -8.85 133.85
CA THR A 70 17.22 -7.46 134.17
C THR A 70 15.80 -7.32 134.72
N LEU A 71 14.83 -8.13 134.27
CA LEU A 71 13.49 -8.18 134.85
C LEU A 71 13.48 -8.79 136.26
N ALA A 72 14.33 -9.78 136.52
CA ALA A 72 14.47 -10.36 137.86
C ALA A 72 15.04 -9.34 138.85
N GLU A 73 16.00 -8.52 138.42
CA GLU A 73 16.57 -7.41 139.21
C GLU A 73 15.53 -6.31 139.45
N ALA A 74 14.80 -5.89 138.40
CA ALA A 74 13.78 -4.85 138.51
C ALA A 74 12.60 -5.24 139.42
N ARG A 75 12.25 -6.54 139.50
CA ARG A 75 11.20 -7.05 140.40
C ARG A 75 11.60 -7.06 141.87
N GLN A 76 12.90 -7.10 142.20
CA GLN A 76 13.39 -7.04 143.59
C GLN A 76 13.43 -5.60 144.13
N ALA A 77 13.41 -4.59 143.27
CA ALA A 77 13.24 -3.20 143.65
C ALA A 77 11.75 -2.91 143.95
N GLN A 78 11.38 -2.80 145.23
CA GLN A 78 10.03 -2.37 145.62
C GLN A 78 9.75 -0.95 145.09
N PRO A 79 8.65 -0.72 144.35
CA PRO A 79 8.33 0.62 143.87
C PRO A 79 7.82 1.47 145.04
N LYS A 80 8.53 2.55 145.36
CA LYS A 80 7.98 3.63 146.19
C LYS A 80 6.82 4.28 145.43
N SER A 81 5.69 4.47 146.10
CA SER A 81 4.51 5.11 145.51
C SER A 81 4.81 6.58 145.20
N PRO A 82 4.64 7.04 143.93
CA PRO A 82 4.98 8.40 143.54
C PRO A 82 4.04 9.43 144.19
N THR A 83 4.58 10.60 144.54
CA THR A 83 3.88 11.75 145.12
C THR A 83 3.42 12.76 144.05
N PHE A 84 2.61 13.77 144.41
CA PHE A 84 2.08 14.75 143.43
C PHE A 84 3.16 15.62 142.75
N ASP A 85 4.28 15.90 143.44
CA ASP A 85 5.42 16.58 142.83
C ASP A 85 6.14 15.69 141.80
N ASP A 86 6.23 14.37 142.05
CA ASP A 86 6.75 13.40 141.09
C ASP A 86 5.84 13.29 139.85
N LEU A 87 4.53 13.46 140.04
CA LEU A 87 3.58 13.49 138.93
C LEU A 87 3.75 14.75 138.08
N GLY A 88 3.97 15.92 138.69
CA GLY A 88 4.24 17.17 137.97
C GLY A 88 5.55 17.13 137.17
N ALA A 89 6.62 16.61 137.78
CA ALA A 89 7.90 16.39 137.11
C ALA A 89 7.75 15.42 135.93
N ARG A 90 7.00 14.32 136.13
CA ARG A 90 6.73 13.34 135.07
C ARG A 90 5.86 13.89 133.94
N VAL A 91 4.89 14.77 134.23
CA VAL A 91 4.09 15.44 133.19
C VAL A 91 4.93 16.41 132.36
N ALA A 92 5.83 17.16 133.00
CA ALA A 92 6.77 18.03 132.29
C ALA A 92 7.74 17.23 131.41
N GLU A 93 8.25 16.10 131.91
CA GLU A 93 9.09 15.17 131.16
C GLU A 93 8.33 14.56 129.96
N ILE A 94 7.07 14.13 130.16
CA ILE A 94 6.22 13.62 129.08
C ILE A 94 5.94 14.70 128.03
N LEU A 95 5.72 15.96 128.44
CA LEU A 95 5.48 17.07 127.50
C LEU A 95 6.74 17.43 126.70
N ASN A 96 7.92 17.43 127.34
CA ASN A 96 9.19 17.63 126.63
C ASN A 96 9.47 16.47 125.68
N LEU A 97 9.32 15.22 126.12
CA LEU A 97 9.47 14.04 125.28
C LEU A 97 8.49 14.04 124.10
N ALA A 98 7.24 14.45 124.33
CA ALA A 98 6.25 14.57 123.25
C ALA A 98 6.57 15.72 122.28
N SER A 99 7.21 16.80 122.76
CA SER A 99 7.68 17.89 121.91
C SER A 99 8.88 17.45 121.07
N ASP A 100 9.85 16.77 121.69
CA ASP A 100 11.03 16.23 121.01
C ASP A 100 10.61 15.18 119.95
N GLU A 101 9.69 14.27 120.31
CA GLU A 101 9.12 13.28 119.37
C GLU A 101 8.35 13.96 118.23
N ALA A 102 7.62 15.06 118.50
CA ALA A 102 6.92 15.80 117.45
C ALA A 102 7.91 16.47 116.48
N ASP A 103 9.00 17.04 116.99
CA ASP A 103 10.06 17.64 116.19
C ASP A 103 10.78 16.56 115.34
N ASP A 104 11.09 15.40 115.93
CA ASP A 104 11.67 14.25 115.24
C ASP A 104 10.76 13.74 114.11
N ILE A 105 9.45 13.61 114.36
CA ILE A 105 8.47 13.21 113.33
C ILE A 105 8.43 14.22 112.19
N VAL A 106 8.48 15.53 112.51
CA VAL A 106 8.47 16.59 111.48
C VAL A 106 9.76 16.56 110.67
N GLU A 107 10.92 16.33 111.32
CA GLU A 107 12.20 16.20 110.64
C GLU A 107 12.21 14.99 109.71
N GLN A 108 11.85 13.80 110.21
CA GLN A 108 11.74 12.58 109.41
C GLN A 108 10.76 12.75 108.24
N SER A 109 9.59 13.34 108.48
CA SER A 109 8.59 13.59 107.42
C SER A 109 9.12 14.53 106.34
N ARG A 110 9.92 15.54 106.72
CA ARG A 110 10.57 16.46 105.76
C ARG A 110 11.64 15.76 104.94
N GLU A 111 12.46 14.91 105.57
CA GLU A 111 13.46 14.11 104.87
C GLU A 111 12.83 13.12 103.89
N GLU A 112 11.78 12.41 104.31
CA GLU A 112 11.02 11.50 103.44
C GLU A 112 10.37 12.25 102.27
N ALA A 113 9.75 13.41 102.53
CA ALA A 113 9.18 14.24 101.47
C ALA A 113 10.26 14.75 100.49
N ALA A 114 11.43 15.15 100.98
CA ALA A 114 12.55 15.56 100.15
C ALA A 114 13.05 14.40 99.28
N LYS A 115 13.18 13.20 99.85
CA LYS A 115 13.57 11.98 99.13
C LYS A 115 12.55 11.62 98.05
N LEU A 116 11.26 11.62 98.37
CA LEU A 116 10.19 11.36 97.40
C LEU A 116 10.18 12.38 96.25
N LEU A 117 10.42 13.66 96.55
CA LEU A 117 10.53 14.71 95.54
C LEU A 117 11.73 14.48 94.62
N GLU A 118 12.87 14.06 95.16
CA GLU A 118 14.05 13.79 94.35
C GLU A 118 13.86 12.56 93.45
N GLU A 119 13.30 11.47 94.00
CA GLU A 119 12.94 10.29 93.21
C GLU A 119 11.91 10.61 92.11
N ALA A 120 10.93 11.47 92.40
CA ALA A 120 9.94 11.90 91.43
C ALA A 120 10.55 12.73 90.30
N LYS A 121 11.48 13.65 90.63
CA LYS A 121 12.22 14.44 89.64
C LYS A 121 13.10 13.55 88.76
N GLU A 122 13.82 12.60 89.35
CA GLU A 122 14.65 11.67 88.62
C GLU A 122 13.81 10.81 87.65
N LYS A 123 12.71 10.23 88.13
CA LYS A 123 11.76 9.48 87.29
C LYS A 123 11.20 10.34 86.16
N ALA A 124 10.80 11.58 86.43
CA ALA A 124 10.29 12.48 85.41
C ALA A 124 11.36 12.84 84.36
N SER A 125 12.60 13.08 84.80
CA SER A 125 13.74 13.33 83.91
C SER A 125 14.03 12.12 83.00
N ASN A 126 14.05 10.91 83.57
CA ASN A 126 14.27 9.68 82.83
C ASN A 126 13.16 9.42 81.80
N ILE A 127 11.89 9.62 82.17
CA ILE A 127 10.75 9.51 81.25
C ILE A 127 10.87 10.52 80.10
N ALA A 128 11.24 11.77 80.40
CA ALA A 128 11.43 12.81 79.38
C ALA A 128 12.57 12.47 78.43
N ALA A 129 13.71 11.98 78.95
CA ALA A 129 14.85 11.55 78.15
C ALA A 129 14.50 10.35 77.24
N ASP A 130 13.81 9.34 77.77
CA ASP A 130 13.35 8.18 77.01
C ASP A 130 12.35 8.55 75.92
N ALA A 131 11.40 9.44 76.24
CA ALA A 131 10.42 9.94 75.27
C ALA A 131 11.11 10.69 74.13
N LYS A 132 12.09 11.54 74.44
CA LYS A 132 12.89 12.26 73.45
C LYS A 132 13.70 11.30 72.58
N ALA A 133 14.39 10.33 73.17
CA ALA A 133 15.17 9.34 72.42
C ALA A 133 14.30 8.49 71.48
N LYS A 134 13.10 8.08 71.95
CA LYS A 134 12.12 7.37 71.12
C LYS A 134 11.61 8.24 69.98
N ALA A 135 11.29 9.51 70.24
CA ALA A 135 10.85 10.45 69.20
C ALA A 135 11.92 10.65 68.13
N GLU A 136 13.18 10.88 68.52
CA GLU A 136 14.31 11.02 67.60
C GLU A 136 14.52 9.76 66.76
N LYS A 137 14.41 8.57 67.36
CA LYS A 137 14.53 7.29 66.65
C LYS A 137 13.40 7.13 65.63
N THR A 138 12.17 7.46 66.00
CA THR A 138 11.01 7.39 65.09
C THR A 138 11.17 8.35 63.91
N VAL A 139 11.59 9.60 64.17
CA VAL A 139 11.84 10.59 63.11
C VAL A 139 12.96 10.11 62.18
N LYS A 140 14.08 9.62 62.72
CA LYS A 140 15.19 9.08 61.90
C LYS A 140 14.74 7.92 61.03
N LYS A 141 13.94 7.00 61.59
CA LYS A 141 13.42 5.85 60.84
C LYS A 141 12.46 6.31 59.73
N ALA A 142 11.53 7.20 60.04
CA ALA A 142 10.57 7.73 59.07
C ALA A 142 11.28 8.48 57.92
N ASN A 143 12.31 9.27 58.22
CA ASN A 143 13.10 9.96 57.20
C ASN A 143 13.87 8.98 56.32
N ALA A 144 14.50 7.95 56.88
CA ALA A 144 15.20 6.93 56.11
C ALA A 144 14.25 6.13 55.21
N GLU A 145 13.06 5.78 55.71
CA GLU A 145 12.03 5.12 54.90
C GLU A 145 11.52 6.03 53.77
N ALA A 146 11.30 7.32 54.05
CA ALA A 146 10.90 8.29 53.05
C ALA A 146 11.98 8.48 51.96
N GLU A 147 13.24 8.61 52.34
CA GLU A 147 14.37 8.71 51.40
C GLU A 147 14.47 7.45 50.52
N HIS A 148 14.33 6.27 51.12
CA HIS A 148 14.34 5.00 50.38
C HIS A 148 13.16 4.91 49.40
N THR A 149 11.93 5.25 49.83
CA THR A 149 10.77 5.26 48.93
C THR A 149 10.96 6.25 47.78
N MET A 150 11.52 7.43 48.05
CA MET A 150 11.83 8.40 47.00
C MET A 150 12.87 7.87 46.01
N GLN A 151 13.93 7.21 46.48
CA GLN A 151 14.95 6.60 45.61
C GLN A 151 14.35 5.52 44.71
N VAL A 152 13.58 4.59 45.28
CA VAL A 152 12.92 3.54 44.49
C VAL A 152 11.97 4.15 43.46
N ALA A 153 11.16 5.14 43.85
CA ALA A 153 10.26 5.81 42.92
C ALA A 153 11.00 6.55 41.79
N THR A 154 12.17 7.14 42.07
CA THR A 154 13.00 7.76 41.03
C THR A 154 13.63 6.74 40.10
N GLU A 155 14.15 5.63 40.62
CA GLU A 155 14.74 4.55 39.82
C GLU A 155 13.69 3.92 38.90
N GLU A 156 12.49 3.62 39.41
CA GLU A 156 11.37 3.11 38.61
C GLU A 156 10.93 4.10 37.53
N ALA A 157 10.87 5.40 37.86
CA ALA A 157 10.52 6.43 36.88
C ALA A 157 11.58 6.55 35.76
N GLU A 158 12.86 6.46 36.11
CA GLU A 158 13.96 6.46 35.14
C GLU A 158 13.93 5.22 34.24
N GLU A 159 13.66 4.03 34.81
CA GLU A 159 13.51 2.80 34.05
C GLU A 159 12.34 2.87 33.06
N ILE A 160 11.17 3.35 33.51
CA ILE A 160 9.99 3.53 32.65
C ILE A 160 10.29 4.52 31.52
N LEU A 161 10.98 5.63 31.82
CA LEU A 161 11.37 6.62 30.81
C LEU A 161 12.34 6.03 29.79
N GLU A 162 13.30 5.22 30.22
CA GLU A 162 14.27 4.61 29.32
C GLU A 162 13.64 3.54 28.43
N GLN A 163 12.77 2.69 28.99
CA GLN A 163 11.97 1.74 28.22
C GLN A 163 11.09 2.45 27.19
N ALA A 164 10.39 3.53 27.58
CA ALA A 164 9.56 4.30 26.67
C ALA A 164 10.36 4.95 25.53
N LYS A 165 11.59 5.41 25.79
CA LYS A 165 12.49 5.94 24.75
C LYS A 165 12.97 4.83 23.81
N ALA A 166 13.34 3.67 24.32
CA ALA A 166 13.78 2.53 23.52
C ALA A 166 12.65 2.02 22.60
N ASP A 167 11.43 1.92 23.12
CA ASP A 167 10.25 1.56 22.34
C ASP A 167 9.93 2.60 21.26
N ALA A 168 10.02 3.90 21.62
CA ALA A 168 9.80 4.98 20.67
C ALA A 168 10.87 5.00 19.56
N ALA A 169 12.12 4.69 19.88
CA ALA A 169 13.20 4.58 18.89
C ALA A 169 12.96 3.41 17.94
N THR A 170 12.64 2.23 18.48
CA THR A 170 12.33 1.02 17.69
C THR A 170 11.17 1.28 16.72
N ARG A 171 10.07 1.88 17.21
CA ARG A 171 8.92 2.20 16.35
C ARG A 171 9.24 3.20 15.25
N ARG A 172 10.14 4.17 15.51
CA ARG A 172 10.60 5.12 14.47
C ARG A 172 11.43 4.42 13.42
N GLU A 173 12.36 3.56 13.82
CA GLU A 173 13.19 2.79 12.89
C GLU A 173 12.34 1.85 12.03
N GLU A 174 11.35 1.15 12.62
CA GLU A 174 10.40 0.33 11.86
C GLU A 174 9.58 1.17 10.87
N ALA A 175 9.08 2.34 11.29
CA ALA A 175 8.32 3.22 10.43
C ALA A 175 9.16 3.78 9.28
N GLU A 176 10.42 4.17 9.55
CA GLU A 176 11.39 4.60 8.55
C GLU A 176 11.69 3.48 7.56
N GLY A 177 11.94 2.25 8.05
CA GLY A 177 12.15 1.08 7.20
C GLY A 177 10.96 0.78 6.28
N ILE A 178 9.72 0.87 6.79
CA ILE A 178 8.51 0.71 5.97
C ILE A 178 8.41 1.82 4.92
N TYR A 179 8.68 3.06 5.31
CA TYR A 179 8.62 4.21 4.39
C TYR A 179 9.66 4.09 3.27
N GLU A 180 10.90 3.74 3.61
CA GLU A 180 11.96 3.51 2.64
C GLU A 180 11.65 2.35 1.70
N ALA A 181 11.14 1.23 2.22
CA ALA A 181 10.72 0.09 1.41
C ALA A 181 9.58 0.46 0.45
N GLN A 182 8.58 1.22 0.92
CA GLN A 182 7.49 1.72 0.07
C GLN A 182 8.00 2.67 -1.02
N ARG A 183 8.92 3.59 -0.66
CA ARG A 183 9.54 4.52 -1.60
C ARG A 183 10.35 3.79 -2.66
N ALA A 184 11.14 2.79 -2.27
CA ALA A 184 11.92 1.96 -3.19
C ALA A 184 11.00 1.19 -4.14
N LYS A 185 9.92 0.58 -3.61
CA LYS A 185 8.92 -0.14 -4.42
C LYS A 185 8.20 0.78 -5.40
N ALA A 186 7.84 2.00 -4.98
CA ALA A 186 7.22 2.99 -5.86
C ALA A 186 8.18 3.46 -6.97
N ALA A 187 9.46 3.69 -6.63
CA ALA A 187 10.48 4.04 -7.62
C ALA A 187 10.71 2.92 -8.63
N GLN A 188 10.77 1.66 -8.18
CA GLN A 188 10.87 0.50 -9.07
C GLN A 188 9.66 0.39 -9.99
N ALA A 189 8.44 0.48 -9.46
CA ALA A 189 7.22 0.41 -10.26
C ALA A 189 7.15 1.55 -11.30
N ALA A 190 7.63 2.75 -10.97
CA ALA A 190 7.72 3.86 -11.91
C ALA A 190 8.72 3.56 -13.04
N ALA A 191 9.91 3.03 -12.71
CA ALA A 191 10.90 2.65 -13.69
C ALA A 191 10.41 1.52 -14.62
N ASP A 192 9.77 0.50 -14.07
CA ASP A 192 9.18 -0.60 -14.85
C ASP A 192 8.07 -0.09 -15.78
N PHE A 193 7.23 0.83 -15.28
CA PHE A 193 6.19 1.46 -16.09
C PHE A 193 6.79 2.28 -17.23
N GLU A 194 7.78 3.13 -16.96
CA GLU A 194 8.49 3.91 -17.98
C GLU A 194 9.14 3.01 -19.04
N GLN A 195 9.78 1.91 -18.63
CA GLN A 195 10.36 0.93 -19.54
C GLN A 195 9.29 0.28 -20.42
N SER A 196 8.15 -0.13 -19.83
CA SER A 196 7.04 -0.73 -20.59
C SER A 196 6.43 0.25 -21.60
N MET A 197 6.33 1.54 -21.23
CA MET A 197 5.83 2.59 -22.10
C MET A 197 6.82 2.91 -23.22
N ALA A 198 8.13 2.93 -22.93
CA ALA A 198 9.17 3.10 -23.93
C ALA A 198 9.17 1.93 -24.93
N ALA A 199 9.04 0.69 -24.46
CA ALA A 199 8.94 -0.50 -25.32
C ALA A 199 7.70 -0.43 -26.24
N ARG A 200 6.53 -0.09 -25.69
CA ARG A 200 5.30 0.09 -26.50
C ARG A 200 5.42 1.23 -27.51
N ARG A 201 6.10 2.33 -27.15
CA ARG A 201 6.35 3.43 -28.09
C ARG A 201 7.28 2.99 -29.21
N ALA A 202 8.32 2.23 -28.92
CA ALA A 202 9.23 1.70 -29.92
C ALA A 202 8.51 0.74 -30.89
N GLU A 203 7.72 -0.18 -30.35
CA GLU A 203 6.89 -1.11 -31.14
C GLU A 203 5.89 -0.37 -32.04
N ALA A 204 5.19 0.63 -31.50
CA ALA A 204 4.24 1.43 -32.28
C ALA A 204 4.93 2.25 -33.40
N VAL A 205 6.15 2.74 -33.17
CA VAL A 205 6.94 3.43 -34.20
C VAL A 205 7.37 2.44 -35.29
N GLU A 206 7.82 1.24 -34.92
CA GLU A 206 8.20 0.21 -35.87
C GLU A 206 7.01 -0.24 -36.75
N GLU A 207 5.84 -0.43 -36.15
CA GLU A 207 4.61 -0.77 -36.89
C GLU A 207 4.18 0.37 -37.84
N LEU A 208 4.29 1.62 -37.38
CA LEU A 208 3.98 2.78 -38.20
C LEU A 208 4.95 2.88 -39.39
N ASP A 209 6.25 2.71 -39.16
CA ASP A 209 7.28 2.74 -40.22
C ASP A 209 7.09 1.61 -41.23
N ALA A 210 6.74 0.41 -40.77
CA ALA A 210 6.38 -0.71 -41.65
C ALA A 210 5.14 -0.39 -42.49
N THR A 211 4.12 0.21 -41.89
CA THR A 211 2.89 0.64 -42.58
C THR A 211 3.17 1.71 -43.61
N ILE A 212 3.96 2.74 -43.26
CA ILE A 212 4.37 3.81 -44.18
C ILE A 212 5.16 3.22 -45.35
N SER A 213 6.10 2.31 -45.08
CA SER A 213 6.91 1.67 -46.12
C SER A 213 6.04 0.87 -47.09
N LYS A 214 5.10 0.07 -46.58
CA LYS A 214 4.13 -0.65 -47.40
C LYS A 214 3.25 0.29 -48.22
N LYS A 215 2.75 1.37 -47.61
CA LYS A 215 1.91 2.36 -48.32
C LYS A 215 2.69 3.10 -49.39
N ARG A 216 3.97 3.42 -49.16
CA ARG A 216 4.85 4.00 -50.18
C ARG A 216 5.02 3.06 -51.37
N GLN A 217 5.26 1.77 -51.13
CA GLN A 217 5.33 0.77 -52.21
C GLN A 217 4.01 0.64 -52.99
N GLU A 218 2.88 0.64 -52.29
CA GLU A 218 1.56 0.60 -52.94
C GLU A 218 1.34 1.84 -53.83
N ILE A 219 1.76 3.03 -53.38
CA ILE A 219 1.71 4.27 -54.18
C ILE A 219 2.63 4.18 -55.39
N GLU A 220 3.88 3.75 -55.23
CA GLU A 220 4.85 3.60 -56.32
C GLU A 220 4.31 2.68 -57.43
N VAL A 221 3.78 1.51 -57.06
CA VAL A 221 3.15 0.59 -58.02
C VAL A 221 1.92 1.20 -58.69
N ALA A 222 1.13 1.99 -57.97
CA ALA A 222 -0.03 2.68 -58.55
C ALA A 222 0.40 3.79 -59.52
N GLU A 223 1.43 4.56 -59.19
CA GLU A 223 2.03 5.59 -60.05
C GLU A 223 2.59 4.97 -61.33
N GLU A 224 3.34 3.86 -61.24
CA GLU A 224 3.82 3.12 -62.41
C GLU A 224 2.69 2.65 -63.31
N ARG A 225 1.60 2.14 -62.73
CA ARG A 225 0.41 1.72 -63.49
C ARG A 225 -0.27 2.88 -64.20
N VAL A 226 -0.37 4.04 -63.56
CA VAL A 226 -0.94 5.25 -64.17
C VAL A 226 -0.04 5.73 -65.33
N ILE A 227 1.27 5.75 -65.15
CA ILE A 227 2.22 6.09 -66.21
C ILE A 227 2.08 5.12 -67.38
N ALA A 228 2.09 3.81 -67.13
CA ALA A 228 1.93 2.79 -68.16
C ALA A 228 0.61 2.94 -68.93
N ALA A 229 -0.51 3.11 -68.21
CA ALA A 229 -1.82 3.31 -68.83
C ALA A 229 -1.87 4.58 -69.69
N ASN A 230 -1.26 5.69 -69.25
CA ASN A 230 -1.17 6.92 -70.03
C ASN A 230 -0.32 6.71 -71.29
N THR A 231 0.83 6.03 -71.19
CA THR A 231 1.67 5.75 -72.38
C THR A 231 0.96 4.84 -73.39
N GLU A 232 0.21 3.84 -72.93
CA GLU A 232 -0.59 2.97 -73.79
C GLU A 232 -1.74 3.74 -74.46
N ALA A 233 -2.41 4.62 -73.71
CA ALA A 233 -3.45 5.49 -74.24
C ALA A 233 -2.89 6.45 -75.30
N ASP A 234 -1.74 7.08 -75.06
CA ASP A 234 -1.07 7.97 -76.02
C ASP A 234 -0.67 7.23 -77.30
N GLU A 235 -0.12 6.01 -77.19
CA GLU A 235 0.20 5.16 -78.35
C GLU A 235 -1.05 4.75 -79.13
N THR A 236 -2.12 4.36 -78.42
CA THR A 236 -3.40 4.00 -79.04
C THR A 236 -3.99 5.18 -79.80
N LEU A 237 -3.99 6.37 -79.20
CA LEU A 237 -4.44 7.61 -79.85
C LEU A 237 -3.57 7.95 -81.07
N ARG A 238 -2.26 7.77 -80.98
CA ARG A 238 -1.33 8.00 -82.11
C ARG A 238 -1.63 7.06 -83.27
N LEU A 239 -1.81 5.76 -83.00
CA LEU A 239 -2.15 4.77 -84.02
C LEU A 239 -3.52 5.04 -84.64
N ALA A 240 -4.54 5.35 -83.82
CA ALA A 240 -5.87 5.70 -84.30
C ALA A 240 -5.85 6.94 -85.21
N ASN A 241 -5.09 7.99 -84.84
CA ASN A 241 -4.92 9.17 -85.66
C ASN A 241 -4.20 8.85 -86.99
N GLN A 242 -3.14 8.04 -86.97
CA GLN A 242 -2.45 7.61 -88.19
C GLN A 242 -3.36 6.81 -89.12
N GLN A 243 -4.18 5.90 -88.56
CA GLN A 243 -5.16 5.13 -89.32
C GLN A 243 -6.26 6.03 -89.89
N ALA A 244 -6.75 6.99 -89.12
CA ALA A 244 -7.73 7.98 -89.59
C ALA A 244 -7.15 8.82 -90.73
N ASP A 245 -5.93 9.34 -90.59
CA ASP A 245 -5.23 10.09 -91.65
C ASP A 245 -5.04 9.27 -92.91
N GLN A 246 -4.68 7.98 -92.78
CA GLN A 246 -4.53 7.07 -93.91
C GLN A 246 -5.87 6.83 -94.60
N LEU A 247 -6.93 6.55 -93.85
CA LEU A 247 -8.28 6.34 -94.38
C LEU A 247 -8.77 7.59 -95.15
N VAL A 248 -8.53 8.78 -94.58
CA VAL A 248 -8.87 10.06 -95.25
C VAL A 248 -8.10 10.20 -96.57
N ARG A 249 -6.79 9.94 -96.58
CA ARG A 249 -5.98 9.99 -97.81
C ARG A 249 -6.43 8.97 -98.86
N ASP A 250 -6.72 7.75 -98.45
CA ASP A 250 -7.19 6.70 -99.34
C ASP A 250 -8.56 7.06 -99.94
N ALA A 251 -9.48 7.58 -99.11
CA ALA A 251 -10.77 8.09 -99.57
C ALA A 251 -10.63 9.27 -100.53
N GLU A 252 -9.73 10.23 -100.26
CA GLU A 252 -9.42 11.34 -101.16
C GLU A 252 -8.85 10.87 -102.50
N ASN A 253 -7.92 9.90 -102.48
CA ASN A 253 -7.34 9.31 -103.68
C ASN A 253 -8.40 8.56 -104.51
N GLN A 254 -9.26 7.77 -103.87
CA GLN A 254 -10.38 7.09 -104.52
C GLN A 254 -11.37 8.09 -105.12
N ALA A 255 -11.75 9.12 -104.37
CA ALA A 255 -12.63 10.18 -104.86
C ALA A 255 -12.02 10.90 -106.07
N ASN A 256 -10.72 11.24 -106.02
CA ASN A 256 -10.00 11.83 -107.13
C ASN A 256 -9.98 10.91 -108.36
N SER A 257 -9.72 9.61 -108.17
CA SER A 257 -9.76 8.61 -109.25
C SER A 257 -11.16 8.54 -109.87
N MET A 258 -12.21 8.46 -109.06
CA MET A 258 -13.59 8.45 -109.53
C MET A 258 -13.93 9.72 -110.32
N ILE A 259 -13.47 10.90 -109.87
CA ILE A 259 -13.66 12.17 -110.59
C ILE A 259 -12.93 12.14 -111.93
N VAL A 260 -11.69 11.66 -112.00
CA VAL A 260 -10.92 11.54 -113.24
C VAL A 260 -11.58 10.56 -114.21
N GLU A 261 -12.00 9.40 -113.73
CA GLU A 261 -12.74 8.42 -114.53
C GLU A 261 -14.08 8.95 -115.03
N ALA A 262 -14.83 9.65 -114.18
CA ALA A 262 -16.09 10.28 -114.55
C ALA A 262 -15.87 11.37 -115.62
N LYS A 263 -14.84 12.21 -115.47
CA LYS A 263 -14.44 13.19 -116.48
C LYS A 263 -14.03 12.54 -117.80
N SER A 264 -13.23 11.46 -117.75
CA SER A 264 -12.83 10.71 -118.94
C SER A 264 -14.03 10.04 -119.64
N ARG A 265 -14.97 9.47 -118.87
CA ARG A 265 -16.23 8.92 -119.41
C ARG A 265 -17.09 10.01 -120.02
N ALA A 266 -17.23 11.16 -119.36
CA ALA A 266 -17.97 12.31 -119.86
C ALA A 266 -17.34 12.85 -121.16
N GLU A 267 -16.01 12.96 -121.22
CA GLU A 267 -15.27 13.40 -122.42
C GLU A 267 -15.44 12.40 -123.58
N ARG A 268 -15.33 11.10 -123.31
CA ARG A 268 -15.61 10.06 -124.32
C ARG A 268 -17.05 10.10 -124.80
N SER A 269 -18.02 10.28 -123.90
CA SER A 269 -19.43 10.43 -124.25
C SER A 269 -19.66 11.69 -125.09
N ARG A 270 -19.00 12.81 -124.75
CA ARG A 270 -19.03 14.05 -125.54
C ARG A 270 -18.46 13.84 -126.93
N GLN A 271 -17.30 13.20 -127.06
CA GLN A 271 -16.68 12.91 -128.37
C GLN A 271 -17.54 11.95 -129.20
N ASN A 272 -18.15 10.94 -128.58
CA ASN A 272 -19.08 10.06 -129.27
C ASN A 272 -20.33 10.82 -129.73
N ALA A 273 -20.90 11.66 -128.88
CA ALA A 273 -22.03 12.52 -129.25
C ALA A 273 -21.65 13.52 -130.37
N GLU A 274 -20.47 14.12 -130.32
CA GLU A 274 -19.94 15.00 -131.38
C GLU A 274 -19.73 14.23 -132.68
N ARG A 275 -19.21 13.00 -132.63
CA ARG A 275 -19.08 12.12 -133.81
C ARG A 275 -20.44 11.74 -134.37
N GLU A 276 -21.41 11.42 -133.52
CA GLU A 276 -22.79 11.12 -133.93
C GLU A 276 -23.46 12.35 -134.55
N VAL A 277 -23.28 13.54 -133.97
CA VAL A 277 -23.77 14.81 -134.54
C VAL A 277 -23.08 15.11 -135.87
N ALA A 278 -21.78 14.91 -136.00
CA ALA A 278 -21.05 15.09 -137.24
C ALA A 278 -21.51 14.08 -138.31
N ALA A 279 -21.70 12.81 -137.95
CA ALA A 279 -22.24 11.78 -138.83
C ALA A 279 -23.70 12.08 -139.24
N ALA A 280 -24.54 12.56 -138.31
CA ALA A 280 -25.90 13.00 -138.58
C ALA A 280 -25.93 14.23 -139.50
N THR A 281 -25.00 15.17 -139.30
CA THR A 281 -24.83 16.35 -140.16
C THR A 281 -24.36 15.93 -141.56
N ALA A 282 -23.40 15.02 -141.67
CA ALA A 282 -22.96 14.47 -142.96
C ALA A 282 -24.07 13.67 -143.65
N ARG A 283 -24.89 12.91 -142.91
CA ARG A 283 -26.11 12.26 -143.43
C ARG A 283 -27.11 13.30 -143.92
N ARG A 284 -27.35 14.37 -143.15
CA ARG A 284 -28.22 15.49 -143.55
C ARG A 284 -27.70 16.15 -144.83
N ASP A 285 -26.41 16.44 -144.90
CA ASP A 285 -25.78 17.11 -146.04
C ASP A 285 -25.76 16.19 -147.26
N SER A 286 -25.52 14.88 -147.08
CA SER A 286 -25.66 13.86 -148.12
C SER A 286 -27.11 13.76 -148.61
N ILE A 287 -28.10 13.73 -147.72
CA ILE A 287 -29.53 13.78 -148.09
C ILE A 287 -29.84 15.10 -148.81
N THR A 288 -29.28 16.22 -148.38
CA THR A 288 -29.47 17.53 -149.02
C THR A 288 -28.83 17.56 -150.41
N ALA A 289 -27.66 16.97 -150.59
CA ALA A 289 -26.98 16.82 -151.87
C ALA A 289 -27.67 15.81 -152.79
N GLN A 290 -28.23 14.72 -152.24
CA GLN A 290 -29.08 13.78 -152.96
C GLN A 290 -30.38 14.46 -153.41
N LEU A 291 -31.02 15.26 -152.55
CA LEU A 291 -32.18 16.08 -152.91
C LEU A 291 -31.84 17.17 -153.94
N ALA A 292 -30.64 17.76 -153.89
CA ALA A 292 -30.16 18.70 -154.89
C ALA A 292 -29.89 18.01 -156.24
N ASN A 293 -29.27 16.83 -156.24
CA ASN A 293 -29.07 16.02 -157.45
C ASN A 293 -30.39 15.49 -158.01
N VAL A 294 -31.35 15.12 -157.17
CA VAL A 294 -32.72 14.78 -157.62
C VAL A 294 -33.41 16.02 -158.18
N ARG A 295 -33.27 17.20 -157.57
CA ARG A 295 -33.76 18.48 -158.14
C ARG A 295 -33.10 18.82 -159.47
N GLN A 296 -31.83 18.47 -159.67
CA GLN A 296 -31.08 18.76 -160.89
C GLN A 296 -31.32 17.72 -161.99
N MET A 297 -31.50 16.43 -161.64
CA MET A 297 -31.97 15.39 -162.58
C MET A 297 -33.44 15.59 -162.96
N LEU A 298 -34.28 16.11 -162.07
CA LEU A 298 -35.64 16.57 -162.40
C LEU A 298 -35.66 17.84 -163.25
N ALA A 299 -34.58 18.62 -163.28
CA ALA A 299 -34.48 19.82 -164.12
C ALA A 299 -34.04 19.53 -165.58
N THR A 300 -33.67 18.29 -165.92
CA THR A 300 -33.10 17.97 -167.25
C THR A 300 -33.90 16.95 -168.07
N LEU A 301 -35.08 16.53 -167.60
CA LEU A 301 -36.07 15.76 -168.36
C LEU A 301 -37.49 16.13 -167.87
N SER A 302 -38.18 16.97 -168.66
CA SER A 302 -39.63 17.27 -168.64
C SER A 302 -40.23 18.22 -167.58
N ASP A 303 -41.02 19.16 -168.09
CA ASP A 303 -42.20 19.83 -167.47
C ASP A 303 -43.44 19.21 -168.17
N PRO A 304 -44.70 19.06 -167.63
CA PRO A 304 -45.31 19.55 -166.37
C PRO A 304 -46.16 18.50 -165.56
N GLN A 305 -46.70 18.96 -164.40
CA GLN A 305 -48.02 18.64 -163.76
C GLN A 305 -48.25 17.46 -162.79
N ALA A 306 -48.67 17.84 -161.55
CA ALA A 306 -49.72 17.26 -160.67
C ALA A 306 -49.61 15.79 -160.17
N ALA A 307 -50.09 15.35 -159.00
CA ALA A 307 -50.65 15.90 -157.76
C ALA A 307 -50.91 14.70 -156.81
N MET A 308 -51.09 15.00 -155.51
CA MET A 308 -51.76 14.19 -154.47
C MET A 308 -51.03 12.93 -153.99
N GLY A 309 -50.67 12.86 -152.70
CA GLY A 309 -51.55 12.41 -151.62
C GLY A 309 -51.06 11.00 -151.21
N GLU A 310 -51.13 10.53 -149.98
CA GLU A 310 -51.80 10.97 -148.77
C GLU A 310 -51.46 9.90 -147.69
N VAL A 311 -51.64 10.27 -146.42
CA VAL A 311 -52.01 9.42 -145.26
C VAL A 311 -51.04 8.35 -144.66
N PRO A 312 -51.23 7.97 -143.37
CA PRO A 312 -50.20 8.10 -142.32
C PRO A 312 -50.19 6.85 -141.39
N ARG A 313 -49.99 7.08 -140.07
CA ARG A 313 -50.21 6.25 -138.85
C ARG A 313 -48.92 5.68 -138.25
N THR A 314 -48.44 6.13 -137.09
CA THR A 314 -48.94 6.12 -135.68
C THR A 314 -48.90 4.75 -134.98
N ALA A 315 -48.22 4.74 -133.83
CA ALA A 315 -48.42 3.96 -132.58
C ALA A 315 -48.40 2.41 -132.66
N LYS A 316 -47.83 1.64 -131.73
CA LYS A 316 -48.00 1.64 -130.25
C LYS A 316 -47.04 0.57 -129.63
N GLU A 317 -46.70 0.77 -128.35
CA GLU A 317 -46.54 -0.22 -127.24
C GLU A 317 -46.00 -1.65 -127.49
N TRP A 318 -45.08 -2.11 -126.62
CA TRP A 318 -45.13 -3.47 -126.02
C TRP A 318 -44.60 -3.46 -124.56
N VAL A 319 -45.38 -4.08 -123.68
CA VAL A 319 -45.21 -4.34 -122.23
C VAL A 319 -45.31 -5.85 -121.99
N GLY A 320 -44.63 -6.36 -120.95
CA GLY A 320 -44.90 -7.64 -120.23
C GLY A 320 -43.76 -8.68 -120.33
N GLU A 321 -42.95 -8.96 -119.29
CA GLU A 321 -43.15 -9.83 -118.07
C GLU A 321 -43.08 -11.36 -118.34
N PRO A 322 -42.82 -12.27 -117.36
CA PRO A 322 -42.04 -12.22 -116.09
C PRO A 322 -41.24 -13.55 -115.77
N GLY A 323 -40.64 -13.66 -114.57
CA GLY A 323 -40.16 -14.93 -113.92
C GLY A 323 -38.92 -14.71 -113.02
N GLU A 324 -39.07 -14.47 -111.71
CA GLU A 324 -39.16 -15.43 -110.56
C GLU A 324 -37.83 -16.14 -110.20
N ASP A 325 -37.19 -15.70 -109.10
CA ASP A 325 -37.02 -16.44 -107.84
C ASP A 325 -35.84 -15.93 -106.99
N GLY A 326 -36.05 -15.80 -105.67
CA GLY A 326 -34.98 -15.73 -104.67
C GLY A 326 -35.11 -14.64 -103.61
N LEU A 327 -36.00 -14.88 -102.63
CA LEU A 327 -36.20 -14.11 -101.39
C LEU A 327 -34.95 -14.08 -100.49
N ASP A 328 -34.70 -12.96 -99.80
CA ASP A 328 -34.78 -12.91 -98.33
C ASP A 328 -34.65 -11.48 -97.79
N ILE A 329 -35.61 -11.10 -96.94
CA ILE A 329 -35.66 -9.84 -96.19
C ILE A 329 -35.69 -10.21 -94.71
N LEU A 330 -34.81 -9.65 -93.89
CA LEU A 330 -34.95 -9.53 -92.42
C LEU A 330 -34.15 -8.31 -91.91
N PRO A 331 -34.50 -7.72 -90.75
CA PRO A 331 -35.10 -6.38 -90.72
C PRO A 331 -34.28 -5.30 -90.00
N VAL A 332 -34.74 -4.05 -90.17
CA VAL A 332 -34.32 -2.86 -89.41
C VAL A 332 -34.85 -2.96 -87.99
N GLU A 333 -33.95 -3.07 -87.01
CA GLU A 333 -34.28 -2.91 -85.60
C GLU A 333 -34.08 -1.47 -85.12
N THR A 334 -35.04 -1.08 -84.31
CA THR A 334 -35.36 0.24 -83.78
C THR A 334 -34.37 0.71 -82.72
N VAL A 335 -34.11 2.01 -82.75
CA VAL A 335 -33.55 2.80 -81.64
C VAL A 335 -34.52 2.72 -80.45
N GLU A 336 -34.07 2.19 -79.32
CA GLU A 336 -34.80 2.28 -78.05
C GLU A 336 -33.91 2.86 -76.93
N GLU A 337 -34.61 3.57 -76.06
CA GLU A 337 -34.17 4.59 -75.12
C GLU A 337 -33.28 4.13 -73.95
N VAL A 338 -32.49 5.10 -73.48
CA VAL A 338 -31.94 5.20 -72.13
C VAL A 338 -33.05 5.05 -71.07
N PRO A 339 -32.76 4.42 -69.93
CA PRO A 339 -33.03 5.14 -68.69
C PRO A 339 -31.88 5.11 -67.67
N SER A 340 -31.64 6.31 -67.14
CA SER A 340 -30.92 6.58 -65.91
C SER A 340 -31.63 5.91 -64.72
N GLY A 341 -30.88 5.32 -63.79
CA GLY A 341 -31.45 4.79 -62.54
C GLY A 341 -30.41 4.53 -61.46
N ARG A 342 -30.16 5.55 -60.63
CA ARG A 342 -29.44 5.48 -59.35
C ARG A 342 -30.06 4.47 -58.39
N LYS A 343 -29.23 3.72 -57.65
CA LYS A 343 -29.34 3.38 -56.20
C LYS A 343 -27.91 3.12 -55.71
N ALA A 344 -27.29 3.83 -54.74
CA ALA A 344 -27.65 4.13 -53.36
C ALA A 344 -27.75 2.90 -52.45
N SER A 345 -26.76 2.78 -51.56
CA SER A 345 -26.74 2.14 -50.23
C SER A 345 -27.03 0.63 -50.13
N GLN A 346 -26.02 -0.15 -49.74
CA GLN A 346 -25.67 -0.44 -48.33
C GLN A 346 -24.25 -1.00 -48.24
#